data_AF-A0A8D8CV39-F1
#
_entry.id   AF-A0A8D8CV39-F1
#
_cell.length_a   1.000
_cell.length_b   1.000
_cell.length_c   1.000
_cell.angle_alpha   90.00
_cell.angle_beta   90.00
_cell.angle_gamma   90.00
#
_symmetry.space_group_name_H-M   'P 1'
#
loop_
_entity.id
_entity.type
_entity.pdbx_description
1 polymer ?
#
loop_
_entity_poly.entity_id
_entity_poly.type
_entity_poly.pdbx_seq_one_letter_code
_entity_poly.pdbx_strand_id
1 'polypeptide(L)'
;MEMANENVFKSVISFYRDFVLTECQGILKSKGLTVIKNYPDDFKFDLVLYDMTCGGCMHGLLHKFKYPPLVSVTPFNNPPYVTEVIGGHKFYAYTPFFSLGYGSDMTFFERVHNTLLYTVDSM
;
A
#
# COMPACT_ATOMS: atom_id res chain seq x y z
N MET A 1 7.24 -19.51 -4.41
CA MET A 1 8.39 -18.77 -4.97
C MET A 1 8.60 -17.58 -4.07
N GLU A 2 9.78 -17.44 -3.46
CA GLU A 2 10.05 -16.34 -2.53
C GLU A 2 10.20 -15.03 -3.32
N MET A 3 9.41 -13.99 -2.98
CA MET A 3 9.48 -12.67 -3.63
C MET A 3 10.87 -12.03 -3.53
N ALA A 4 11.67 -12.44 -2.53
CA ALA A 4 13.04 -11.96 -2.32
C ALA A 4 14.00 -12.30 -3.48
N ASN A 5 13.70 -13.32 -4.28
CA ASN A 5 14.55 -13.75 -5.39
C ASN A 5 14.09 -13.20 -6.76
N GLU A 6 13.12 -12.29 -6.77
CA GLU A 6 12.61 -11.70 -8.01
C GLU A 6 13.42 -10.46 -8.42
N ASN A 7 13.45 -10.18 -9.73
CA ASN A 7 13.96 -8.88 -10.18
C ASN A 7 13.04 -7.74 -9.68
N VAL A 8 13.59 -6.53 -9.60
CA VAL A 8 12.89 -5.37 -9.01
C VAL A 8 11.54 -5.06 -9.67
N PHE A 9 11.43 -5.15 -10.99
CA PHE A 9 10.17 -4.89 -11.71
C PHE A 9 9.11 -5.94 -11.40
N LYS A 10 9.51 -7.21 -11.40
CA LYS A 10 8.62 -8.32 -11.07
C LYS A 10 8.19 -8.24 -9.61
N SER A 11 9.11 -7.93 -8.70
CA SER A 11 8.83 -7.77 -7.27
C SER A 11 7.77 -6.70 -7.01
N VAL A 12 7.83 -5.54 -7.68
CA VAL A 12 6.80 -4.50 -7.61
C VAL A 12 5.43 -5.04 -8.05
N ILE A 13 5.37 -5.77 -9.17
CA ILE A 13 4.10 -6.34 -9.67
C ILE A 13 3.57 -7.43 -8.71
N SER A 14 4.43 -8.34 -8.26
CA SER A 14 4.08 -9.43 -7.35
C SER A 14 3.61 -8.92 -5.99
N PHE A 15 4.14 -7.78 -5.52
CA PHE A 15 3.68 -7.15 -4.29
C PHE A 15 2.17 -6.83 -4.35
N TYR A 16 1.71 -6.14 -5.39
CA TYR A 16 0.27 -5.81 -5.51
C TYR A 16 -0.58 -7.01 -5.90
N ARG A 17 -0.12 -7.84 -6.84
CA ARG A 17 -0.94 -8.94 -7.39
C ARG A 17 -0.98 -10.17 -6.50
N ASP A 18 0.13 -10.53 -5.88
CA ASP A 18 0.21 -11.76 -5.10
C ASP A 18 0.11 -11.46 -3.62
N PHE A 19 0.95 -10.56 -3.09
CA PHE A 19 1.00 -10.29 -1.65
C PHE A 19 -0.27 -9.60 -1.14
N VAL A 20 -0.64 -8.44 -1.68
CA VAL A 20 -1.83 -7.69 -1.22
C VAL A 20 -3.12 -8.48 -1.43
N LEU A 21 -3.28 -9.19 -2.57
CA LEU A 21 -4.48 -10.01 -2.78
C LEU A 21 -4.54 -11.21 -1.81
N THR A 22 -3.41 -11.87 -1.55
CA THR A 22 -3.35 -12.99 -0.60
C THR A 22 -3.64 -12.52 0.83
N GLU A 23 -3.07 -11.38 1.23
CA GLU A 23 -3.36 -10.76 2.52
C GLU A 23 -4.85 -10.47 2.66
N CYS A 24 -5.46 -9.85 1.65
CA CYS A 24 -6.89 -9.57 1.66
C CYS A 24 -7.75 -10.84 1.75
N GLN A 25 -7.39 -11.91 1.04
CA GLN A 25 -8.07 -13.20 1.18
C GLN A 25 -7.94 -13.77 2.61
N GLY A 26 -6.77 -13.60 3.24
CA GLY A 26 -6.53 -13.97 4.63
C GLY A 26 -7.39 -13.17 5.60
N ILE A 27 -7.41 -11.84 5.47
CA ILE A 27 -8.22 -10.93 6.29
C ILE A 27 -9.70 -11.28 6.18
N LEU A 28 -10.21 -11.51 4.97
CA LEU A 28 -11.62 -11.84 4.73
C LEU A 28 -12.05 -13.16 5.38
N LYS A 29 -11.11 -14.08 5.63
CA LYS A 29 -11.33 -15.36 6.32
C LYS A 29 -10.93 -15.32 7.81
N SER A 30 -10.43 -14.18 8.28
CA SER A 30 -9.89 -14.07 9.63
C SER A 30 -10.98 -14.08 10.70
N LYS A 31 -10.66 -14.65 11.87
CA LYS A 31 -11.54 -14.56 13.05
C LYS A 31 -11.73 -13.11 13.50
N GLY A 32 -10.72 -12.26 13.31
CA GLY A 32 -10.80 -10.83 13.63
C GLY A 32 -11.90 -10.11 12.86
N LEU A 33 -12.04 -10.39 11.56
CA LEU A 33 -13.12 -9.83 10.77
C LEU A 33 -14.50 -10.33 11.25
N THR A 34 -14.62 -11.61 11.61
CA THR A 34 -15.87 -12.14 12.19
C THR A 34 -16.25 -11.41 13.47
N VAL A 35 -15.29 -11.14 14.36
CA VAL A 35 -15.53 -10.38 15.60
C VAL A 35 -16.09 -9.00 15.28
N ILE A 36 -15.44 -8.24 14.40
CA ILE A 36 -15.88 -6.88 14.02
C ILE A 36 -17.26 -6.92 13.31
N LYS A 37 -17.50 -7.91 12.47
CA LYS A 37 -18.79 -8.13 11.80
C LYS A 37 -19.94 -8.43 12.77
N ASN A 38 -19.66 -8.91 13.98
CA ASN A 38 -20.69 -9.23 14.97
C ASN A 38 -20.98 -8.07 15.94
N TYR A 39 -20.32 -6.91 15.81
CA TYR A 39 -20.67 -5.73 16.58
C TYR A 39 -22.10 -5.27 16.23
N PRO A 40 -22.87 -4.72 17.21
CA PRO A 40 -24.18 -4.14 16.96
C PRO A 40 -24.15 -3.05 15.86
N ASP A 41 -25.25 -2.91 15.11
CA ASP A 41 -25.34 -1.93 14.01
C ASP A 41 -25.43 -0.47 14.50
N ASP A 42 -25.73 -0.26 15.78
CA ASP A 42 -25.72 1.04 16.45
C ASP A 42 -24.38 1.35 17.14
N PHE A 43 -23.44 0.40 17.17
CA PHE A 43 -22.11 0.60 17.71
C PHE A 43 -21.34 1.63 16.88
N LYS A 44 -20.64 2.54 17.56
CA LYS A 44 -19.84 3.60 16.92
C LYS A 44 -18.40 3.53 17.39
N PHE A 45 -17.48 3.64 16.45
CA PHE A 45 -16.07 3.89 16.75
C PHE A 45 -15.82 5.39 16.71
N ASP A 46 -15.01 5.89 17.64
CA ASP A 46 -14.57 7.29 17.64
C ASP A 46 -13.49 7.56 16.59
N LEU A 47 -12.69 6.53 16.28
CA LEU A 47 -11.56 6.61 15.37
C LEU A 47 -11.24 5.23 14.79
N VAL A 48 -10.91 5.18 13.50
CA VAL A 48 -10.35 3.99 12.84
C VAL A 48 -8.94 4.32 12.37
N LEU A 49 -7.97 3.53 12.83
CA LEU A 49 -6.62 3.54 12.31
C LEU A 49 -6.50 2.46 11.24
N TYR A 50 -5.98 2.84 10.08
CA TYR A 50 -5.97 1.98 8.91
C TYR A 50 -4.61 2.00 8.23
N ASP A 51 -3.99 0.84 8.05
CA ASP A 51 -2.80 0.74 7.24
C ASP A 51 -3.15 0.91 5.76
N MET A 52 -2.75 2.05 5.19
CA MET A 52 -3.06 2.39 3.81
C MET A 52 -2.29 1.59 2.77
N THR A 53 -1.30 0.78 3.19
CA THR A 53 -0.46 0.07 2.23
C THR A 53 -1.09 -1.18 1.66
N CYS A 54 -1.77 -1.99 2.48
CA CYS A 54 -2.20 -3.33 2.07
C CYS A 54 -3.63 -3.73 2.53
N GLY A 55 -4.44 -2.78 3.03
CA GLY A 55 -5.70 -3.12 3.72
C GLY A 55 -7.00 -2.81 2.97
N GLY A 56 -6.98 -2.45 1.68
CA GLY A 56 -8.13 -1.85 1.00
C GLY A 56 -9.43 -2.67 1.05
N CYS A 57 -9.32 -4.00 1.17
CA CYS A 57 -10.46 -4.90 1.33
C CYS A 57 -11.29 -4.68 2.61
N MET A 58 -10.75 -4.01 3.63
CA MET A 58 -11.47 -3.71 4.87
C MET A 58 -12.33 -2.44 4.79
N HIS A 59 -12.19 -1.60 3.77
CA HIS A 59 -12.93 -0.35 3.64
C HIS A 59 -14.45 -0.52 3.66
N GLY A 60 -14.97 -1.69 3.26
CA GLY A 60 -16.40 -2.00 3.37
C GLY A 60 -16.95 -1.92 4.81
N LEU A 61 -16.09 -2.08 5.83
CA LEU A 61 -16.50 -1.94 7.23
C LEU A 61 -16.84 -0.49 7.60
N LEU A 62 -16.30 0.51 6.90
CA LEU A 62 -16.61 1.91 7.16
C LEU A 62 -18.10 2.20 6.92
N HIS A 63 -18.70 1.55 5.93
CA HIS A 63 -20.14 1.63 5.68
C HIS A 63 -20.95 1.09 6.85
N LYS A 64 -20.53 -0.06 7.42
CA LYS A 64 -21.21 -0.67 8.58
C LYS A 64 -21.24 0.30 9.78
N PHE A 65 -20.14 0.98 10.04
CA PHE A 65 -20.00 1.85 11.21
C PHE A 65 -20.32 3.33 10.93
N LYS A 66 -21.01 3.63 9.81
CA LYS A 66 -21.48 4.98 9.45
C LYS A 66 -20.33 5.99 9.31
N TYR A 67 -19.22 5.56 8.71
CA TYR A 67 -18.04 6.38 8.39
C TYR A 67 -17.47 7.15 9.58
N PRO A 68 -16.94 6.45 10.60
CA PRO A 68 -16.18 7.10 11.65
C PRO A 68 -14.94 7.79 11.06
N PRO A 69 -14.35 8.77 11.77
CA PRO A 69 -13.08 9.37 11.37
C PRO A 69 -12.03 8.29 11.08
N LEU A 70 -11.45 8.33 9.89
CA LEU A 70 -10.42 7.40 9.42
C LEU A 70 -9.07 8.11 9.38
N VAL A 71 -8.07 7.56 10.04
CA VAL A 71 -6.68 8.00 9.94
C VAL A 71 -5.88 6.90 9.25
N SER A 72 -5.46 7.20 8.04
CA SER A 72 -4.54 6.37 7.28
C SER A 72 -3.14 6.49 7.87
N VAL A 73 -2.56 5.35 8.20
CA VAL A 73 -1.18 5.20 8.68
C VAL A 73 -0.42 4.31 7.71
N THR A 74 0.89 4.42 7.70
CA THR A 74 1.75 3.51 6.96
C THR A 74 2.92 3.13 7.86
N PRO A 75 3.28 1.83 7.96
CA PRO A 75 4.47 1.39 8.68
C PRO A 75 5.75 1.61 7.86
N PHE A 76 5.60 1.92 6.58
CA PHE A 76 6.67 2.34 5.69
C PHE A 76 6.69 3.87 5.60
N ASN A 77 7.66 4.49 4.92
CA ASN A 77 7.70 5.96 4.76
C ASN A 77 6.52 6.45 3.89
N ASN A 78 6.71 7.29 2.87
CA ASN A 78 5.66 7.53 1.88
C ASN A 78 5.86 6.57 0.70
N PRO A 79 5.09 5.47 0.57
CA PRO A 79 5.17 4.64 -0.61
C PRO A 79 4.85 5.46 -1.86
N PRO A 80 5.50 5.20 -3.01
CA PRO A 80 5.30 6.01 -4.21
C PRO A 80 3.84 6.13 -4.67
N TYR A 81 3.08 5.03 -4.68
CA TYR A 81 1.66 5.02 -5.03
C TYR A 81 0.77 5.87 -4.10
N VAL A 82 1.11 6.00 -2.80
CA VAL A 82 0.33 6.80 -1.85
C VAL A 82 0.34 8.28 -2.24
N THR A 83 1.39 8.73 -2.93
CA THR A 83 1.53 10.10 -3.43
C THR A 83 0.35 10.52 -4.32
N GLU A 84 -0.27 9.59 -5.06
CA GLU A 84 -1.46 9.87 -5.86
C GLU A 84 -2.72 10.08 -5.01
N VAL A 85 -2.81 9.38 -3.88
CA VAL A 85 -3.95 9.44 -2.96
C VAL A 85 -3.91 10.72 -2.11
N ILE A 86 -2.73 11.12 -1.64
CA ILE A 86 -2.55 12.28 -0.75
C ILE A 86 -2.26 13.60 -1.50
N GLY A 87 -2.06 13.55 -2.81
CA GLY A 87 -1.82 14.74 -3.65
C GLY A 87 -0.40 15.33 -3.53
N GLY A 88 0.63 14.48 -3.49
CA GLY A 88 2.03 14.90 -3.36
C GLY A 88 2.81 15.04 -4.67
N HIS A 89 4.08 15.42 -4.57
CA HIS A 89 5.00 15.53 -5.71
C HIS A 89 5.80 14.24 -5.93
N LYS A 90 5.84 13.78 -7.18
CA LYS A 90 6.61 12.62 -7.65
C LYS A 90 7.96 13.07 -8.23
N PHE A 91 9.06 12.84 -7.50
CA PHE A 91 10.39 13.30 -7.88
C PHE A 91 11.29 12.18 -8.41
N TYR A 92 10.89 11.54 -9.51
CA TYR A 92 11.59 10.39 -10.08
C TYR A 92 13.02 10.69 -10.56
N ALA A 93 13.32 11.96 -10.82
CA ALA A 93 14.65 12.34 -11.26
C ALA A 93 15.68 12.21 -10.13
N TYR A 94 15.35 12.46 -8.87
CA TYR A 94 16.35 12.57 -7.79
C TYR A 94 16.00 11.83 -6.50
N THR A 95 14.78 11.30 -6.39
CA THR A 95 14.41 10.37 -5.32
C THR A 95 14.51 8.93 -5.87
N PRO A 96 15.42 8.10 -5.35
CA PRO A 96 15.50 6.71 -5.77
C PRO A 96 14.31 5.90 -5.24
N PHE A 97 13.83 4.98 -6.05
CA PHE A 97 12.80 4.02 -5.67
C PHE A 97 13.35 3.14 -4.55
N PHE A 98 12.53 2.84 -3.55
CA PHE A 98 12.99 2.27 -2.27
C PHE A 98 13.64 0.88 -2.37
N SER A 99 13.39 0.13 -3.45
CA SER A 99 14.01 -1.17 -3.71
C SER A 99 15.32 -1.08 -4.50
N LEU A 100 15.74 0.12 -4.91
CA LEU A 100 17.00 0.37 -5.60
C LEU A 100 18.07 0.81 -4.60
N GLY A 101 19.31 0.32 -4.79
CA GLY A 101 20.48 0.73 -3.99
C GLY A 101 21.10 2.07 -4.44
N TYR A 102 20.33 2.94 -5.12
CA TYR A 102 20.84 4.19 -5.66
C TYR A 102 20.84 5.29 -4.60
N GLY A 103 21.79 6.23 -4.71
CA GLY A 103 21.80 7.47 -3.93
C GLY A 103 20.96 8.58 -4.56
N SER A 104 20.96 9.77 -3.95
CA SER A 104 20.36 10.97 -4.56
C SER A 104 21.08 11.43 -5.83
N ASP A 105 22.39 11.14 -5.92
CA ASP A 105 23.23 11.49 -7.07
C ASP A 105 23.22 10.40 -8.15
N MET A 106 22.05 10.19 -8.76
CA MET A 106 21.87 9.24 -9.87
C MET A 106 22.46 9.78 -11.19
N THR A 107 23.12 8.92 -11.93
CA THR A 107 23.48 9.11 -13.35
C THR A 107 22.24 9.14 -14.24
N PHE A 108 22.38 9.58 -15.49
CA PHE A 108 21.25 9.65 -16.43
C PHE A 108 20.53 8.29 -16.58
N PHE A 109 21.26 7.19 -16.75
CA PHE A 109 20.66 5.87 -16.93
C PHE A 109 19.99 5.34 -15.65
N GLU A 110 20.55 5.64 -14.48
CA GLU A 110 19.91 5.31 -13.19
C GLU A 110 18.59 6.07 -13.04
N ARG A 111 18.51 7.34 -13.45
CA ARG A 111 17.26 8.11 -13.45
C ARG A 111 16.22 7.53 -14.39
N VAL A 112 16.63 7.06 -15.57
CA VAL A 112 15.73 6.38 -16.53
C VAL A 112 15.21 5.08 -15.91
N HIS A 113 16.08 4.24 -15.37
CA HIS A 113 15.70 2.98 -14.71
C HIS A 113 14.74 3.23 -13.53
N ASN A 114 15.07 4.21 -12.69
CA ASN A 114 14.25 4.64 -11.57
C ASN A 114 12.85 5.08 -12.03
N THR A 115 12.78 5.94 -13.05
CA THR A 115 11.52 6.43 -13.62
C THR A 115 10.66 5.29 -14.18
N LEU A 116 11.28 4.31 -14.85
CA LEU A 116 10.55 3.13 -15.33
C LEU A 116 9.95 2.33 -14.18
N LEU A 117 10.69 2.16 -13.09
CA LEU A 117 10.19 1.41 -11.92
C LEU A 117 9.03 2.15 -11.22
N TYR A 118 9.13 3.46 -11.06
CA TYR A 118 8.01 4.29 -10.57
C TYR A 118 6.78 4.22 -11.48
N THR A 119 6.99 4.13 -12.80
CA THR A 119 5.89 3.99 -13.76
C THR A 119 5.21 2.64 -13.58
N VAL A 120 5.98 1.56 -13.43
CA VAL A 120 5.43 0.21 -13.17
C VAL A 120 4.68 0.14 -11.84
N ASP A 121 5.16 0.82 -10.79
CA ASP A 121 4.45 0.91 -9.50
C ASP A 121 3.12 1.66 -9.58
N SER A 122 3.00 2.61 -10.53
CA SER A 122 1.79 3.43 -10.70
C SER A 122 0.79 2.85 -11.72
N MET A 123 1.07 1.67 -12.30
CA MET A 123 0.20 0.99 -13.28
C MET A 123 -0.71 -0.04 -12.63
#